data_AF-A0A914G7F9-F1
#
_entry.id   AF-A0A914G7F9-F1
#
_cell.length_a   1.000
_cell.length_b   1.000
_cell.length_c   1.000
_cell.angle_alpha   90.00
_cell.angle_beta   90.00
_cell.angle_gamma   90.00
#
_symmetry.space_group_name_H-M   'P 1'
#
loop_
_entity.id
_entity.type
_entity.pdbx_description
1 polymer ?
#
loop_
_entity_poly.entity_id
_entity_poly.type
_entity_poly.pdbx_seq_one_letter_code
_entity_poly.pdbx_strand_id
1 'polypeptide(L)' 'MNRLTKIRQQNELNKKEIELNYAGDTGKSWHKQYATSAWIYVGSLPFDLNEGDIIAVFS' A
#
# COMPACT_ATOMS: atom_id res chain seq x y z
N MET A 1 -15.92 10.75 2.49
CA MET A 1 -15.12 9.96 1.53
C MET A 1 -15.26 8.48 1.87
N ASN A 2 -15.49 7.61 0.89
CA ASN A 2 -15.71 6.17 1.10
C ASN A 2 -14.35 5.43 1.29
N ARG A 3 -14.29 4.40 2.14
CA ARG A 3 -13.05 3.63 2.40
C ARG A 3 -12.66 2.74 1.22
N LEU A 4 -13.66 2.15 0.55
CA LEU A 4 -13.44 1.31 -0.65
C LEU A 4 -12.87 2.12 -1.81
N THR A 5 -13.19 3.41 -1.90
CA THR A 5 -12.63 4.28 -2.93
C THR A 5 -11.13 4.53 -2.76
N LYS A 6 -10.57 4.49 -1.54
CA LYS A 6 -9.12 4.67 -1.31
C LYS A 6 -8.31 3.46 -1.81
N ILE A 7 -8.78 2.24 -1.53
CA ILE A 7 -8.15 1.01 -2.03
C ILE A 7 -8.17 1.02 -3.57
N ARG A 8 -9.31 1.38 -4.16
CA ARG A 8 -9.41 1.48 -5.63
C ARG A 8 -8.44 2.52 -6.19
N GLN A 9 -8.36 3.70 -5.59
CA GLN A 9 -7.45 4.75 -6.03
C GLN A 9 -5.98 4.30 -5.98
N GLN A 10 -5.57 3.62 -4.91
CA GLN A 10 -4.21 3.09 -4.80
C GLN A 10 -3.92 2.06 -5.91
N ASN A 11 -4.86 1.16 -6.19
CA ASN A 11 -4.70 0.17 -7.25
C ASN A 11 -4.60 0.81 -8.64
N GLU A 12 -5.41 1.84 -8.92
CA GLU A 12 -5.33 2.59 -10.18
C GLU A 12 -4.01 3.37 -10.30
N LEU A 13 -3.49 3.89 -9.19
CA LEU A 13 -2.18 4.55 -9.18
C LEU A 13 -1.06 3.54 -9.51
N ASN A 14 -1.08 2.36 -8.89
CA ASN A 14 -0.10 1.30 -9.17
C ASN A 14 -0.17 0.84 -10.63
N LYS A 15 -1.37 0.71 -11.22
CA LYS A 15 -1.52 0.37 -12.65
C LYS A 15 -0.88 1.41 -13.56
N LYS A 16 -1.12 2.70 -13.28
CA LYS A 16 -0.52 3.79 -14.06
C LYS A 16 1.00 3.78 -13.97
N GLU A 17 1.59 3.45 -12.81
CA GLU A 17 3.05 3.33 -12.70
C GLU A 17 3.63 2.21 -13.56
N ILE A 18 2.92 1.08 -13.65
CA ILE A 18 3.32 -0.04 -14.51
C ILE A 18 3.20 0.35 -15.98
N GLU A 19 2.10 0.99 -16.39
CA GLU A 19 1.89 1.47 -17.76
C GLU A 19 2.96 2.48 -18.20
N LEU A 20 3.43 3.33 -17.27
CA LEU A 20 4.50 4.30 -17.51
C LEU A 20 5.92 3.71 -17.40
N ASN A 21 6.06 2.40 -17.15
CA ASN A 21 7.33 1.71 -16.90
C ASN A 21 8.16 2.34 -15.76
N TYR A 22 7.51 2.86 -14.72
CA TYR A 22 8.17 3.36 -13.51
C TYR A 22 8.34 2.27 -12.44
N ALA A 23 7.77 1.09 -12.68
CA ALA A 23 7.93 -0.07 -11.81
C ALA A 23 9.42 -0.43 -11.64
N GLY A 24 9.91 -0.38 -10.39
CA GLY A 24 11.31 -0.68 -10.05
C GLY A 24 12.25 0.53 -10.05
N ASP A 25 11.84 1.67 -10.59
CA ASP A 25 12.62 2.92 -10.51
C ASP A 25 12.29 3.67 -9.21
N THR A 26 13.18 3.57 -8.22
CA THR A 26 13.09 4.29 -6.94
C THR A 26 13.03 5.82 -7.10
N GLY A 27 13.43 6.35 -8.27
CA GLY A 27 13.40 7.78 -8.56
C GLY A 27 12.04 8.31 -9.02
N LYS A 28 11.17 7.46 -9.56
CA LYS A 28 9.91 7.85 -10.24
C LYS A 28 8.63 7.26 -9.64
N SER A 29 8.73 6.21 -8.82
CA SER A 29 7.57 5.66 -8.10
C SER A 29 7.12 6.57 -6.95
N TRP A 30 5.82 6.55 -6.64
CA TRP A 30 5.20 7.23 -5.50
C TRP A 30 5.85 6.85 -4.17
N HIS A 31 6.46 5.67 -4.08
CA HIS A 31 7.22 5.22 -2.91
C HIS A 31 8.36 6.16 -2.53
N LYS A 32 8.89 6.96 -3.47
CA LYS A 32 9.94 7.95 -3.18
C LYS A 32 9.54 8.95 -2.11
N GLN A 33 8.26 9.32 -2.05
CA GLN A 33 7.74 10.23 -1.02
C GLN A 33 7.87 9.64 0.39
N TYR A 34 7.83 8.31 0.51
CA TYR A 34 7.84 7.58 1.78
C TYR A 34 9.18 6.86 2.04
N ALA A 35 10.21 7.12 1.23
CA ALA A 35 11.48 6.40 1.28
C ALA A 35 12.20 6.44 2.65
N THR A 36 11.90 7.43 3.49
CA THR A 36 12.50 7.59 4.83
C THR A 36 11.71 6.90 5.95
N SER A 37 10.57 6.26 5.64
CA SER A 37 9.71 5.63 6.64
C SER A 37 9.34 4.21 6.21
N ALA A 38 9.64 3.25 7.07
CA ALA A 38 9.21 1.85 6.90
C ALA A 38 7.79 1.59 7.43
N TRP A 39 7.14 2.60 8.03
CA TRP A 39 5.83 2.44 8.64
C TRP A 39 4.70 2.42 7.60
N ILE A 40 3.82 1.43 7.71
CA ILE A 40 2.63 1.29 6.89
C ILE A 40 1.36 1.38 7.75
N TYR A 41 0.29 1.91 7.16
CA TYR A 41 -1.03 1.93 7.79
C TYR A 41 -1.89 0.82 7.19
N VAL A 42 -2.43 -0.04 8.07
CA VAL A 42 -3.36 -1.10 7.71
C VAL A 42 -4.70 -0.81 8.39
N GLY A 43 -5.79 -0.83 7.61
CA GLY A 43 -7.14 -0.58 8.12
C GLY A 43 -8.15 -1.53 7.51
N SER A 44 -9.38 -1.51 8.03
CA SER A 44 -10.43 -2.46 7.64
C SER A 44 -10.12 -3.93 7.96
N LEU A 45 -9.39 -4.16 9.05
CA LEU A 45 -9.18 -5.50 9.59
C LEU A 45 -10.45 -5.99 10.33
N PRO A 46 -10.83 -7.27 10.18
CA PRO A 46 -11.83 -7.91 11.03
C PRO A 46 -11.48 -7.80 12.52
N PHE A 47 -12.49 -7.64 13.38
CA PHE A 47 -12.30 -7.54 14.84
C PHE A 47 -11.84 -8.85 15.50
N ASP A 48 -11.97 -9.97 14.79
CA ASP A 48 -11.59 -11.29 15.29
C ASP A 48 -10.09 -11.58 15.12
N LEU A 49 -9.35 -10.72 14.40
CA LEU A 49 -7.90 -10.88 14.22
C LEU A 49 -7.12 -10.37 15.43
N ASN A 50 -6.12 -11.14 15.85
CA ASN A 50 -5.16 -10.72 16.86
C ASN A 50 -3.84 -10.20 16.24
N GLU A 51 -2.96 -9.65 17.08
CA GLU A 51 -1.66 -9.12 16.64
C GLU A 51 -0.76 -10.20 16.03
N GLY A 52 -0.82 -11.42 16.55
CA GLY A 52 -0.07 -12.57 16.03
C GLY A 52 -0.49 -12.97 14.62
N ASP A 53 -1.78 -12.97 14.32
CA ASP A 53 -2.32 -13.25 12.99
C ASP A 53 -1.85 -12.18 11.98
N ILE A 54 -1.85 -10.92 12.41
CA ILE A 54 -1.38 -9.81 11.57
C ILE A 54 0.12 -9.97 11.29
N ILE A 55 0.93 -10.24 12.32
CA ILE A 55 2.37 -10.45 12.14
C ILE A 55 2.63 -11.64 11.22
N ALA A 56 1.92 -12.75 11.38
CA ALA A 56 2.11 -13.96 10.58
C ALA A 56 1.83 -13.75 9.08
N VAL A 57 0.96 -12.80 8.71
CA VAL A 57 0.67 -12.47 7.30
C VAL A 57 1.66 -11.47 6.72
N PHE A 58 2.21 -10.55 7.53
CA PHE A 58 3.09 -9.48 7.06
C PHE A 58 4.59 -9.74 7.28
N SER A 59 4.98 -10.85 7.93
CA SER A 59 6.37 -11.26 8.18
C SER A 59 7.04 -11.95 7.00
#